data_AF-A0A7Y8RVL5-F1
#
_entry.id   AF-A0A7Y8RVL5-F1
#
_cell.length_a   1.000
_cell.length_b   1.000
_cell.length_c   1.000
_cell.angle_alpha   90.00
_cell.angle_beta   90.00
_cell.angle_gamma   90.00
#
_symmetry.space_group_name_H-M   'P 1'
#
loop_
_entity.id
_entity.type
_entity.pdbx_description
1 polymer ?
#
loop_
_entity_poly.entity_id
_entity_poly.type
_entity_poly.pdbx_seq_one_letter_code
_entity_poly.pdbx_strand_id
1 'polypeptide(L)'
;MNGRYSRQELFRPIGPDGQKKLQGAHVLIIGAGALGSASAEMLVRAGVGSLTIVDRDYVEWSNLQRQQLYTEQDVKDQMPKAAAAENRLRLINGSVRVNGIVTDVTAEKALSLAEGASLIIDATDNFETRLVVNDAAVKSGIPFLYGACVASYGIAYTVIPGKTPCLHCLLGYLPANTMTCDTSGVISPIVQQVAAYQVTDALKLLTGHEPSGMLRSFDIWTNERSEVRADALKDQACPTCGTREFPFLSPENETKAAVLCGRQTVQIRPAAKQPPGLEELAVRLRKAGLEVTGNPYLVSGRAEDFKFVIFRDGRAFIHGTNDINRAKTIYHRWIG
;
A
#
# COMPACT_ATOMS: atom_id res chain seq x y z
N MET A 1 31.63 3.00 -11.71
CA MET A 1 30.20 3.36 -11.63
C MET A 1 29.76 3.85 -13.00
N ASN A 2 28.60 3.42 -13.52
CA ASN A 2 28.10 3.77 -14.86
C ASN A 2 27.52 5.20 -14.98
N GLY A 3 27.74 6.07 -13.98
CA GLY A 3 27.26 7.45 -13.99
C GLY A 3 25.74 7.63 -13.84
N ARG A 4 24.98 6.56 -13.49
CA ARG A 4 23.50 6.55 -13.40
C ARG A 4 22.94 7.74 -12.60
N TYR A 5 23.58 8.10 -11.49
CA TYR A 5 23.10 9.15 -10.58
C TYR A 5 23.77 10.51 -10.79
N SER A 6 24.57 10.69 -11.84
CA SER A 6 25.35 11.93 -12.06
C SER A 6 24.51 13.21 -12.02
N ARG A 7 23.28 13.20 -12.54
CA ARG A 7 22.37 14.36 -12.49
C ARG A 7 21.78 14.61 -11.10
N GLN A 8 21.54 13.55 -10.34
CA GLN A 8 21.02 13.62 -8.97
C GLN A 8 22.11 14.11 -8.01
N GLU A 9 23.36 13.65 -8.19
CA GLU A 9 24.51 14.06 -7.39
C GLU A 9 24.89 15.54 -7.59
N LEU A 10 24.55 16.15 -8.74
CA LEU A 10 24.74 17.58 -8.97
C LEU A 10 23.78 18.46 -8.15
N PHE A 11 22.64 17.91 -7.71
CA PHE A 11 21.72 18.64 -6.84
C PHE A 11 22.30 18.72 -5.43
N ARG A 12 22.81 19.90 -5.06
CA ARG A 12 23.59 20.13 -3.83
C ARG A 12 22.98 19.54 -2.54
N PRO A 13 21.66 19.61 -2.28
CA PRO A 13 21.08 18.98 -1.09
C PRO A 13 21.27 17.46 -1.04
N ILE A 14 21.33 16.77 -2.19
CA ILE A 14 21.66 15.35 -2.25
C ILE A 14 23.18 15.18 -2.29
N GLY A 15 23.84 15.65 -3.35
CA GLY A 15 25.29 15.47 -3.51
C GLY A 15 25.72 13.99 -3.60
N PRO A 16 27.03 13.72 -3.75
CA PRO A 16 27.56 12.36 -3.71
C PRO A 16 27.28 11.64 -2.39
N ASP A 17 27.33 12.35 -1.27
CA ASP A 17 27.12 11.74 0.06
C ASP A 17 25.65 11.43 0.35
N GLY A 18 24.71 12.28 -0.07
CA GLY A 18 23.29 11.95 -0.02
C GLY A 18 22.95 10.78 -0.92
N GLN A 19 23.59 10.65 -2.09
CA GLN A 19 23.43 9.47 -2.94
C GLN A 19 23.89 8.19 -2.24
N LYS A 20 25.02 8.22 -1.51
CA LYS A 20 25.46 7.08 -0.69
C LYS A 20 24.46 6.73 0.41
N LYS A 21 23.87 7.75 1.07
CA LYS A 21 22.81 7.52 2.09
C LYS A 21 21.58 6.86 1.47
N LEU A 22 21.13 7.32 0.30
CA LEU A 22 20.03 6.68 -0.44
C LEU A 22 20.34 5.20 -0.71
N GLN A 23 21.54 4.90 -1.22
CA GLN A 23 21.98 3.53 -1.49
C GLN A 23 22.09 2.64 -0.24
N GLY A 24 22.17 3.22 0.95
CA GLY A 24 22.13 2.51 2.23
C GLY A 24 20.73 2.38 2.84
N ALA A 25 19.74 3.11 2.33
CA ALA A 25 18.41 3.19 2.91
C ALA A 25 17.50 2.00 2.52
N HIS A 26 16.57 1.66 3.41
CA HIS A 26 15.48 0.73 3.15
C HIS A 26 14.14 1.48 3.23
N VAL A 27 13.35 1.44 2.16
CA VAL A 27 12.01 2.03 2.12
C VAL A 27 10.96 0.93 2.11
N LEU A 28 10.00 1.02 3.04
CA LEU A 28 8.80 0.19 3.03
C LEU A 28 7.65 0.96 2.36
N ILE A 29 6.98 0.33 1.40
CA ILE A 29 5.78 0.87 0.77
C ILE A 29 4.60 -0.04 1.09
N ILE A 30 3.57 0.51 1.72
CA ILE A 30 2.34 -0.23 2.01
C ILE A 30 1.29 0.14 0.95
N GLY A 31 0.97 -0.82 0.08
CA GLY A 31 0.15 -0.64 -1.10
C GLY A 31 0.99 -0.54 -2.37
N ALA A 32 0.64 -1.35 -3.36
CA ALA A 32 1.19 -1.36 -4.71
C ALA A 32 0.14 -0.88 -5.73
N GLY A 33 -0.85 -0.10 -5.28
CA GLY A 33 -1.81 0.58 -6.14
C GLY A 33 -1.18 1.74 -6.93
N ALA A 34 -1.98 2.77 -7.22
CA ALA A 34 -1.53 3.89 -8.05
C ALA A 34 -0.38 4.69 -7.40
N LEU A 35 -0.56 5.12 -6.14
CA LEU A 35 0.46 5.86 -5.39
C LEU A 35 1.72 5.02 -5.15
N GLY A 36 1.54 3.74 -4.82
CA GLY A 36 2.62 2.81 -4.55
C GLY A 36 3.47 2.55 -5.77
N SER A 37 2.82 2.34 -6.93
CA SER A 37 3.49 2.18 -8.22
C SER A 37 4.34 3.40 -8.58
N ALA A 38 3.76 4.60 -8.47
CA ALA A 38 4.46 5.85 -8.78
C ALA A 38 5.63 6.11 -7.83
N SER A 39 5.41 5.96 -6.51
CA SER A 39 6.43 6.18 -5.49
C SER A 39 7.57 5.17 -5.60
N ALA A 40 7.26 3.88 -5.79
CA ALA A 40 8.26 2.83 -5.90
C ALA A 40 9.18 3.04 -7.10
N GLU A 41 8.62 3.38 -8.26
CA GLU A 41 9.41 3.64 -9.46
C GLU A 41 10.35 4.84 -9.26
N MET A 42 9.85 5.95 -8.72
CA MET A 42 10.68 7.14 -8.46
C MET A 42 11.82 6.84 -7.47
N LEU A 43 11.55 6.10 -6.38
CA LEU A 43 12.55 5.74 -5.38
C LEU A 43 13.61 4.76 -5.94
N VAL A 44 13.19 3.76 -6.70
CA VAL A 44 14.10 2.81 -7.36
C VAL A 44 14.98 3.53 -8.39
N ARG A 45 14.44 4.48 -9.15
CA ARG A 45 15.21 5.34 -10.06
C ARG A 45 16.17 6.27 -9.31
N ALA A 46 15.79 6.77 -8.14
CA ALA A 46 16.65 7.58 -7.28
C ALA A 46 17.77 6.77 -6.61
N GLY A 47 17.71 5.44 -6.66
CA GLY A 47 18.76 4.56 -6.18
C GLY A 47 18.73 4.31 -4.67
N VAL A 48 17.53 4.18 -4.09
CA VAL A 48 17.40 3.65 -2.72
C VAL A 48 18.03 2.25 -2.64
N GLY A 49 18.65 1.89 -1.51
CA GLY A 49 19.37 0.63 -1.37
C GLY A 49 18.47 -0.59 -1.44
N SER A 50 17.36 -0.54 -0.71
CA SER A 50 16.36 -1.59 -0.68
C SER A 50 14.95 -1.00 -0.67
N LEU A 51 14.01 -1.71 -1.31
CA LEU A 51 12.60 -1.36 -1.32
C LEU A 51 11.77 -2.61 -1.08
N THR A 52 10.98 -2.58 -0.01
CA THR A 52 9.95 -3.60 0.24
C THR A 52 8.60 -3.02 -0.12
N ILE A 53 7.84 -3.71 -0.97
CA ILE A 53 6.48 -3.31 -1.36
C ILE A 53 5.49 -4.39 -0.94
N VAL A 54 4.47 -3.98 -0.18
CA VAL A 54 3.48 -4.90 0.39
C VAL A 54 2.13 -4.60 -0.21
N ASP A 55 1.51 -5.60 -0.85
CA ASP A 55 0.15 -5.48 -1.35
C ASP A 55 -0.52 -6.86 -1.33
N ARG A 56 -1.83 -6.86 -1.16
CA ARG A 56 -2.64 -8.04 -0.95
C ARG A 56 -3.44 -8.45 -2.19
N ASP A 57 -3.56 -7.55 -3.17
CA ASP A 57 -4.37 -7.66 -4.37
C ASP A 57 -3.57 -8.22 -5.56
N TYR A 58 -4.28 -8.50 -6.64
CA TYR A 58 -3.73 -8.82 -7.97
C TYR A 58 -4.07 -7.71 -8.98
N VAL A 59 -3.38 -7.70 -10.12
CA VAL A 59 -3.55 -6.67 -11.15
C VAL A 59 -4.86 -6.88 -11.90
N GLU A 60 -5.67 -5.82 -12.02
CA GLU A 60 -6.95 -5.83 -12.76
C GLU A 60 -6.94 -4.84 -13.93
N TRP A 61 -7.77 -5.06 -14.96
CA TRP A 61 -7.87 -4.18 -16.13
C TRP A 61 -8.12 -2.70 -15.77
N SER A 62 -8.99 -2.45 -14.79
CA SER A 62 -9.32 -1.10 -14.30
C SER A 62 -8.14 -0.38 -13.64
N ASN A 63 -7.05 -1.10 -13.34
CA ASN A 63 -5.86 -0.57 -12.69
C ASN A 63 -4.93 0.11 -13.70
N LEU A 64 -4.89 -0.38 -14.95
CA LEU A 64 -3.87 -0.03 -15.93
C LEU A 64 -3.84 1.46 -16.31
N GLN A 65 -4.96 2.18 -16.18
CA GLN A 65 -5.01 3.62 -16.48
C GLN A 65 -4.16 4.48 -15.52
N ARG A 66 -3.83 3.98 -14.31
CA ARG A 66 -3.14 4.76 -13.26
C ARG A 66 -2.01 4.04 -12.53
N GLN A 67 -1.83 2.74 -12.76
CA GLN A 67 -0.83 1.92 -12.05
C GLN A 67 0.31 1.56 -13.02
N GLN A 68 1.26 2.47 -13.16
CA GLN A 68 2.27 2.45 -14.24
C GLN A 68 3.26 1.27 -14.23
N LEU A 69 3.33 0.51 -13.14
CA LEU A 69 4.20 -0.67 -13.05
C LEU A 69 3.63 -1.88 -13.80
N TYR A 70 2.33 -1.88 -14.13
CA TYR A 70 1.63 -3.05 -14.63
C TYR A 70 1.26 -2.95 -16.10
N THR A 71 1.08 -4.11 -16.71
CA THR A 71 0.76 -4.29 -18.12
C THR A 71 -0.48 -5.17 -18.30
N GLU A 72 -1.02 -5.24 -19.52
CA GLU A 72 -2.10 -6.18 -19.85
C GLU A 72 -1.70 -7.65 -19.63
N GLN A 73 -0.41 -7.96 -19.75
CA GLN A 73 0.08 -9.31 -19.52
C GLN A 73 -0.04 -9.69 -18.04
N ASP A 74 0.28 -8.78 -17.13
CA ASP A 74 0.12 -9.00 -15.68
C ASP A 74 -1.35 -9.29 -15.30
N VAL A 75 -2.31 -8.67 -16.01
CA VAL A 75 -3.74 -8.95 -15.84
C VAL A 75 -4.11 -10.34 -16.34
N LYS A 76 -3.63 -10.72 -17.53
CA LYS A 76 -3.89 -12.05 -18.12
C LYS A 76 -3.32 -13.17 -17.24
N ASP A 77 -2.15 -12.94 -16.65
CA ASP A 77 -1.45 -13.89 -15.78
C ASP A 77 -1.94 -13.87 -14.33
N GLN A 78 -2.89 -12.97 -14.00
CA GLN A 78 -3.41 -12.75 -12.65
C GLN A 78 -2.28 -12.54 -11.63
N MET A 79 -1.30 -11.72 -12.01
CA MET A 79 -0.14 -11.47 -11.16
C MET A 79 -0.54 -10.70 -9.89
N PRO A 80 -0.09 -11.11 -8.70
CA PRO A 80 -0.18 -10.28 -7.51
C PRO A 80 0.53 -8.95 -7.74
N LYS A 81 -0.05 -7.84 -7.27
CA LYS A 81 0.51 -6.50 -7.48
C LYS A 81 1.93 -6.37 -6.94
N ALA A 82 2.18 -6.84 -5.72
CA ALA A 82 3.51 -6.78 -5.11
C ALA A 82 4.57 -7.56 -5.92
N ALA A 83 4.21 -8.74 -6.44
CA ALA A 83 5.12 -9.56 -7.26
C ALA A 83 5.35 -8.94 -8.65
N ALA A 84 4.31 -8.43 -9.30
CA ALA A 84 4.44 -7.72 -10.57
C ALA A 84 5.31 -6.46 -10.42
N ALA A 85 5.12 -5.70 -9.34
CA ALA A 85 5.92 -4.52 -9.02
C ALA A 85 7.40 -4.89 -8.81
N GLU A 86 7.69 -5.95 -8.04
CA GLU A 86 9.06 -6.45 -7.85
C GLU A 86 9.73 -6.77 -9.19
N ASN A 87 9.06 -7.56 -10.04
CA ASN A 87 9.55 -7.93 -11.36
C ASN A 87 9.88 -6.69 -12.21
N ARG A 88 8.94 -5.74 -12.26
CA ARG A 88 9.11 -4.51 -13.05
C ARG A 88 10.25 -3.63 -12.54
N LEU A 89 10.32 -3.42 -11.23
CA LEU A 89 11.30 -2.52 -10.61
C LEU A 89 12.73 -3.06 -10.71
N ARG A 90 12.92 -4.39 -10.64
CA ARG A 90 14.24 -5.02 -10.89
C ARG A 90 14.77 -4.74 -12.29
N LEU A 91 13.88 -4.67 -13.29
CA LEU A 91 14.26 -4.30 -14.66
C LEU A 91 14.64 -2.82 -14.78
N ILE A 92 14.05 -1.94 -13.95
CA ILE A 92 14.35 -0.50 -13.94
C ILE A 92 15.73 -0.22 -13.31
N ASN A 93 16.02 -0.85 -12.17
CA ASN A 93 17.30 -0.66 -11.50
C ASN A 93 17.77 -1.91 -10.75
N GLY A 94 18.60 -2.72 -11.42
CA GLY A 94 19.18 -3.93 -10.83
C GLY A 94 20.15 -3.70 -9.67
N SER A 95 20.54 -2.45 -9.35
CA SER A 95 21.34 -2.17 -8.14
C SER A 95 20.49 -2.06 -6.87
N VAL A 96 19.16 -1.95 -7.00
CA VAL A 96 18.23 -1.82 -5.87
C VAL A 96 17.70 -3.18 -5.49
N ARG A 97 17.75 -3.52 -4.19
CA ARG A 97 17.14 -4.75 -3.68
C ARG A 97 15.64 -4.56 -3.52
N VAL A 98 14.87 -5.07 -4.47
CA VAL A 98 13.40 -5.01 -4.44
C VAL A 98 12.82 -6.33 -3.95
N ASN A 99 11.91 -6.26 -2.99
CA ASN A 99 11.18 -7.38 -2.40
C ASN A 99 9.66 -7.09 -2.39
N GLY A 100 8.89 -7.88 -3.13
CA GLY A 100 7.43 -7.82 -3.15
C GLY A 100 6.84 -8.84 -2.18
N ILE A 101 6.06 -8.37 -1.20
CA ILE A 101 5.40 -9.25 -0.23
C ILE A 101 3.90 -9.26 -0.52
N VAL A 102 3.39 -10.41 -0.95
CA VAL A 102 1.96 -10.64 -1.18
C VAL A 102 1.28 -10.98 0.13
N THR A 103 0.85 -9.96 0.88
CA THR A 103 0.14 -10.14 2.15
C THR A 103 -0.78 -8.96 2.41
N ASP A 104 -1.82 -9.22 3.18
CA ASP A 104 -2.58 -8.17 3.84
C ASP A 104 -1.79 -7.56 5.00
N VAL A 105 -1.97 -6.26 5.25
CA VAL A 105 -1.33 -5.55 6.36
C VAL A 105 -2.31 -5.45 7.52
N THR A 106 -1.99 -6.21 8.57
CA THR A 106 -2.78 -6.38 9.79
C THR A 106 -2.04 -5.81 10.99
N ALA A 107 -2.76 -5.60 12.09
CA ALA A 107 -2.15 -5.20 13.37
C ALA A 107 -0.99 -6.13 13.78
N GLU A 108 -1.18 -7.45 13.61
CA GLU A 108 -0.16 -8.46 13.90
C GLU A 108 1.10 -8.32 13.04
N LYS A 109 0.94 -8.00 11.75
CA LYS A 109 2.06 -7.97 10.78
C LYS A 109 2.74 -6.62 10.68
N ALA A 110 2.03 -5.51 10.93
CA ALA A 110 2.50 -4.16 10.64
C ALA A 110 3.85 -3.83 11.29
N LEU A 111 4.06 -4.26 12.54
CA LEU A 111 5.33 -4.05 13.25
C LEU A 111 6.48 -4.84 12.62
N SER A 112 6.27 -6.12 12.32
CA SER A 112 7.30 -6.95 11.66
C SER A 112 7.64 -6.46 10.26
N LEU A 113 6.66 -5.93 9.51
CA LEU A 113 6.90 -5.36 8.18
C LEU A 113 7.72 -4.06 8.25
N ALA A 114 7.51 -3.25 9.29
CA ALA A 114 8.21 -1.99 9.52
C ALA A 114 9.66 -2.18 9.99
N GLU A 115 10.03 -3.37 10.44
CA GLU A 115 11.35 -3.64 11.01
C GLU A 115 12.48 -3.31 10.03
N GLY A 116 13.46 -2.51 10.48
CA GLY A 116 14.61 -2.11 9.68
C GLY A 116 14.29 -1.12 8.54
N ALA A 117 13.05 -0.64 8.40
CA ALA A 117 12.72 0.41 7.44
C ALA A 117 13.26 1.77 7.92
N SER A 118 13.86 2.52 7.00
CA SER A 118 14.29 3.91 7.24
C SER A 118 13.10 4.87 7.23
N LEU A 119 12.07 4.55 6.45
CA LEU A 119 10.78 5.25 6.39
C LEU A 119 9.71 4.35 5.76
N ILE A 120 8.45 4.74 5.95
CA ILE A 120 7.28 4.07 5.38
C ILE A 120 6.54 5.04 4.46
N ILE A 121 6.23 4.62 3.23
CA ILE A 121 5.33 5.31 2.31
C ILE A 121 3.93 4.71 2.43
N ASP A 122 2.94 5.55 2.72
CA ASP A 122 1.53 5.15 2.63
C ASP A 122 1.04 5.21 1.18
N ALA A 123 0.70 4.07 0.62
CA ALA A 123 0.09 3.97 -0.69
C ALA A 123 -1.21 3.16 -0.64
N THR A 124 -1.83 3.08 0.55
CA THR A 124 -3.06 2.34 0.77
C THR A 124 -4.28 3.13 0.29
N ASP A 125 -5.32 2.40 -0.10
CA ASP A 125 -6.63 2.94 -0.44
C ASP A 125 -7.68 2.73 0.67
N ASN A 126 -7.28 2.11 1.80
CA ASN A 126 -8.14 1.83 2.95
C ASN A 126 -7.68 2.57 4.21
N PHE A 127 -8.59 3.38 4.76
CA PHE A 127 -8.38 4.17 5.96
C PHE A 127 -7.99 3.36 7.21
N GLU A 128 -8.58 2.17 7.42
CA GLU A 128 -8.25 1.30 8.56
C GLU A 128 -6.78 0.89 8.51
N THR A 129 -6.32 0.44 7.34
CA THR A 129 -4.91 0.07 7.12
C THR A 129 -3.98 1.26 7.34
N ARG A 130 -4.37 2.48 6.92
CA ARG A 130 -3.58 3.70 7.19
C ARG A 130 -3.36 3.91 8.68
N LEU A 131 -4.38 3.71 9.49
CA LEU A 131 -4.30 3.91 10.94
C LEU A 131 -3.48 2.82 11.63
N VAL A 132 -3.60 1.56 11.19
CA VAL A 132 -2.73 0.45 11.62
C VAL A 132 -1.26 0.76 11.33
N VAL A 133 -0.94 1.19 10.11
CA VAL A 133 0.44 1.52 9.70
C VAL A 133 0.94 2.76 10.43
N ASN A 134 0.10 3.78 10.63
CA ASN A 134 0.43 4.95 11.43
C ASN A 134 0.82 4.57 12.87
N ASP A 135 0.03 3.71 13.53
CA ASP A 135 0.34 3.26 14.88
C ASP A 135 1.65 2.45 14.90
N ALA A 136 1.86 1.56 13.92
CA ALA A 136 3.11 0.81 13.80
C ALA A 136 4.32 1.72 13.61
N ALA A 137 4.20 2.75 12.77
CA ALA A 137 5.25 3.72 12.50
C ALA A 137 5.60 4.54 13.75
N VAL A 138 4.58 5.08 14.45
CA VAL A 138 4.78 5.86 15.67
C VAL A 138 5.33 5.00 16.81
N LYS A 139 4.89 3.75 16.92
CA LYS A 139 5.42 2.78 17.90
C LYS A 139 6.89 2.47 17.65
N SER A 140 7.27 2.31 16.37
CA SER A 140 8.63 1.95 15.95
C SER A 140 9.57 3.15 15.80
N GLY A 141 9.06 4.38 15.92
CA GLY A 141 9.86 5.60 15.72
C GLY A 141 10.26 5.85 14.26
N ILE A 142 9.53 5.28 13.30
CA ILE A 142 9.85 5.34 11.87
C ILE A 142 8.98 6.43 11.20
N PRO A 143 9.56 7.33 10.38
CA PRO A 143 8.78 8.30 9.63
C PRO A 143 7.75 7.65 8.70
N PHE A 144 6.54 8.21 8.67
CA PHE A 144 5.42 7.73 7.85
C PHE A 144 4.92 8.84 6.92
N LEU A 145 5.03 8.62 5.61
CA LEU A 145 4.71 9.60 4.59
C LEU A 145 3.32 9.31 4.04
N TYR A 146 2.34 9.97 4.62
CA TYR A 146 0.92 9.89 4.26
C TYR A 146 0.65 10.49 2.88
N GLY A 147 -0.08 9.76 2.05
CA GLY A 147 -0.57 10.20 0.76
C GLY A 147 -1.95 9.62 0.48
N ALA A 148 -2.85 10.44 -0.04
CA ALA A 148 -4.17 10.00 -0.47
C ALA A 148 -4.62 10.79 -1.70
N CYS A 149 -5.39 10.15 -2.58
CA CYS A 149 -6.01 10.82 -3.73
C CYS A 149 -7.34 10.18 -4.10
N VAL A 150 -8.28 11.00 -4.59
CA VAL A 150 -9.58 10.59 -5.12
C VAL A 150 -10.06 11.64 -6.11
N ALA A 151 -10.72 11.24 -7.20
CA ALA A 151 -11.09 12.13 -8.30
C ALA A 151 -9.87 12.95 -8.80
N SER A 152 -9.89 14.27 -8.65
CA SER A 152 -8.80 15.22 -8.93
C SER A 152 -8.15 15.79 -7.66
N TYR A 153 -8.53 15.31 -6.49
CA TYR A 153 -8.09 15.83 -5.20
C TYR A 153 -7.02 14.93 -4.56
N GLY A 154 -6.02 15.56 -3.95
CA GLY A 154 -4.89 14.89 -3.32
C GLY A 154 -4.52 15.51 -1.98
N ILE A 155 -3.99 14.67 -1.09
CA ILE A 155 -3.43 15.07 0.20
C ILE A 155 -2.05 14.43 0.37
N ALA A 156 -1.09 15.18 0.91
CA ALA A 156 0.20 14.66 1.36
C ALA A 156 0.63 15.25 2.71
N TYR A 157 1.19 14.41 3.57
CA TYR A 157 1.72 14.81 4.88
C TYR A 157 2.83 13.86 5.35
N THR A 158 3.77 14.36 6.14
CA THR A 158 4.85 13.55 6.70
C THR A 158 4.75 13.51 8.22
N VAL A 159 4.48 12.32 8.75
CA VAL A 159 4.49 12.03 10.19
C VAL A 159 5.92 11.67 10.59
N ILE A 160 6.51 12.46 11.49
CA ILE A 160 7.79 12.19 12.14
C ILE A 160 7.50 11.90 13.61
N PRO A 161 7.57 10.63 14.05
CA PRO A 161 7.26 10.24 15.43
C PRO A 161 7.99 11.09 16.47
N GLY A 162 7.28 11.50 17.52
CA GLY A 162 7.80 12.38 18.56
C GLY A 162 7.92 13.85 18.17
N LYS A 163 7.94 14.20 16.88
CA LYS A 163 8.09 15.57 16.38
C LYS A 163 6.75 16.15 15.90
N THR A 164 6.17 15.60 14.84
CA THR A 164 4.93 16.12 14.24
C THR A 164 3.70 15.42 14.82
N PRO A 165 2.47 15.96 14.61
CA PRO A 165 1.25 15.19 14.80
C PRO A 165 1.28 13.87 14.00
N CYS A 166 0.65 12.83 14.54
CA CYS A 166 0.41 11.60 13.80
C CYS A 166 -0.91 11.66 13.01
N LEU A 167 -1.20 10.65 12.19
CA LEU A 167 -2.44 10.63 11.40
C LEU A 167 -3.69 10.66 12.29
N HIS A 168 -3.64 10.05 13.48
CA HIS A 168 -4.74 10.08 14.44
C HIS A 168 -5.10 11.52 14.86
N CYS A 169 -4.11 12.38 15.12
CA CYS A 169 -4.33 13.80 15.41
C CYS A 169 -5.08 14.53 14.28
N LEU A 170 -4.92 14.07 13.04
CA LEU A 170 -5.49 14.71 11.85
C LEU A 170 -6.90 14.22 11.52
N LEU A 171 -7.41 13.16 12.16
CA LEU A 171 -8.70 12.53 11.82
C LEU A 171 -9.86 13.54 11.72
N GLY A 172 -9.94 14.50 12.63
CA GLY A 172 -11.00 15.52 12.66
C GLY A 172 -10.84 16.64 11.61
N TYR A 173 -9.71 16.69 10.92
CA TYR A 173 -9.35 17.75 9.97
C TYR A 173 -9.22 17.24 8.53
N LEU A 174 -9.20 15.91 8.34
CA LEU A 174 -9.21 15.31 7.02
C LEU A 174 -10.65 15.34 6.45
N PRO A 175 -10.83 15.52 5.14
CA PRO A 175 -12.14 15.44 4.51
C PRO A 175 -12.83 14.11 4.85
N ALA A 176 -14.15 14.14 5.06
CA ALA A 176 -14.91 12.95 5.38
C ALA A 176 -14.71 11.85 4.31
N ASN A 177 -14.41 10.62 4.77
CA ASN A 177 -14.05 9.46 3.95
C ASN A 177 -15.22 8.84 3.18
N THR A 178 -16.12 9.64 2.58
CA THR A 178 -17.25 9.10 1.82
C THR A 178 -16.91 8.73 0.38
N MET A 179 -15.71 9.08 -0.11
CA MET A 179 -15.29 8.88 -1.49
C MET A 179 -14.07 7.96 -1.58
N THR A 180 -14.17 6.91 -2.41
CA THR A 180 -13.06 6.02 -2.77
C THR A 180 -12.74 6.13 -4.26
N CYS A 181 -11.55 5.71 -4.67
CA CYS A 181 -11.18 5.65 -6.09
C CYS A 181 -12.16 4.77 -6.90
N ASP A 182 -12.69 3.72 -6.30
CA ASP A 182 -13.59 2.77 -6.98
C ASP A 182 -15.04 3.31 -7.08
N THR A 183 -15.44 4.26 -6.22
CA THR A 183 -16.77 4.89 -6.27
C THR A 183 -16.79 6.22 -7.01
N SER A 184 -15.73 7.00 -6.89
CA SER A 184 -15.67 8.39 -7.37
C SER A 184 -14.72 8.59 -8.55
N GLY A 185 -14.00 7.53 -8.94
CA GLY A 185 -12.94 7.60 -9.93
C GLY A 185 -11.68 8.27 -9.38
N VAL A 186 -10.62 8.23 -10.18
CA VAL A 186 -9.37 8.94 -9.93
C VAL A 186 -8.60 9.10 -11.23
N ILE A 187 -8.05 10.29 -11.48
CA ILE A 187 -7.25 10.57 -12.66
C ILE A 187 -5.75 10.35 -12.39
N SER A 188 -5.02 9.79 -13.35
CA SER A 188 -3.60 9.49 -13.19
C SER A 188 -2.72 10.70 -12.76
N PRO A 189 -2.95 11.95 -13.25
CA PRO A 189 -2.11 13.08 -12.86
C PRO A 189 -2.14 13.42 -11.36
N ILE A 190 -3.27 13.24 -10.67
CA ILE A 190 -3.34 13.53 -9.23
C ILE A 190 -2.47 12.56 -8.42
N VAL A 191 -2.44 11.30 -8.86
CA VAL A 191 -1.59 10.25 -8.27
C VAL A 191 -0.11 10.66 -8.36
N GLN A 192 0.32 11.13 -9.53
CA GLN A 192 1.71 11.55 -9.75
C GLN A 192 2.09 12.73 -8.86
N GLN A 193 1.18 13.70 -8.69
CA GLN A 193 1.47 14.86 -7.85
C GLN A 193 1.58 14.50 -6.37
N VAL A 194 0.68 13.66 -5.84
CA VAL A 194 0.78 13.17 -4.46
C VAL A 194 2.06 12.34 -4.25
N ALA A 195 2.35 11.41 -5.17
CA ALA A 195 3.57 10.61 -5.11
C ALA A 195 4.84 11.48 -5.17
N ALA A 196 4.84 12.55 -5.97
CA ALA A 196 5.95 13.49 -6.02
C ALA A 196 6.20 14.17 -4.66
N TYR A 197 5.15 14.54 -3.92
CA TYR A 197 5.30 15.06 -2.56
C TYR A 197 5.85 14.00 -1.60
N GLN A 198 5.31 12.78 -1.62
CA GLN A 198 5.80 11.68 -0.77
C GLN A 198 7.28 11.39 -1.04
N VAL A 199 7.66 11.22 -2.31
CA VAL A 199 9.05 10.91 -2.66
C VAL A 199 9.98 12.09 -2.38
N THR A 200 9.53 13.34 -2.56
CA THR A 200 10.32 14.52 -2.19
C THR A 200 10.66 14.51 -0.70
N ASP A 201 9.68 14.26 0.17
CA ASP A 201 9.93 14.21 1.62
C ASP A 201 10.72 12.95 2.02
N ALA A 202 10.58 11.84 1.30
CA ALA A 202 11.41 10.66 1.48
C ALA A 202 12.87 10.97 1.19
N LEU A 203 13.16 11.59 0.05
CA LEU A 203 14.53 11.97 -0.32
C LEU A 203 15.13 12.96 0.68
N LYS A 204 14.35 13.93 1.19
CA LYS A 204 14.81 14.83 2.26
C LYS A 204 15.24 14.02 3.49
N LEU A 205 14.35 13.19 4.04
CA LEU A 205 14.63 12.41 5.24
C LEU A 205 15.85 11.51 5.06
N LEU A 206 15.93 10.76 3.95
CA LEU A 206 17.02 9.82 3.69
C LEU A 206 18.37 10.51 3.45
N THR A 207 18.37 11.77 3.02
CA THR A 207 19.60 12.55 2.80
C THR A 207 19.98 13.42 4.01
N GLY A 208 19.13 13.48 5.03
CA GLY A 208 19.36 14.21 6.29
C GLY A 208 18.80 15.63 6.31
N HIS A 209 17.79 15.90 5.49
CA HIS A 209 17.03 17.16 5.47
C HIS A 209 15.64 16.98 6.07
N GLU A 210 15.10 18.08 6.58
CA GLU A 210 13.81 18.10 7.25
C GLU A 210 12.65 18.35 6.26
N PRO A 211 11.58 17.54 6.30
CA PRO A 211 10.30 17.86 5.68
C PRO A 211 9.70 19.16 6.22
N SER A 212 8.79 19.77 5.47
CA SER A 212 8.23 21.09 5.83
C SER A 212 7.22 21.08 6.98
N GLY A 213 6.74 19.89 7.39
CA GLY A 213 5.65 19.75 8.38
C GLY A 213 4.29 20.27 7.91
N MET A 214 4.12 20.50 6.60
CA MET A 214 2.89 21.02 6.01
C MET A 214 1.96 19.86 5.66
N LEU A 215 0.70 19.94 6.09
CA LEU A 215 -0.41 19.20 5.50
C LEU A 215 -0.80 19.90 4.20
N ARG A 216 -0.63 19.19 3.08
CA ARG A 216 -0.94 19.73 1.75
C ARG A 216 -2.20 19.09 1.23
N SER A 217 -3.13 19.90 0.77
CA SER A 217 -4.32 19.46 0.06
C SER A 217 -4.52 20.28 -1.21
N PHE A 218 -4.91 19.63 -2.29
CA PHE A 218 -5.03 20.30 -3.59
C PHE A 218 -6.00 19.56 -4.51
N ASP A 219 -6.73 20.32 -5.32
CA ASP A 219 -7.53 19.82 -6.44
C ASP A 219 -6.91 20.32 -7.75
N ILE A 220 -6.50 19.40 -8.61
CA ILE A 220 -5.82 19.76 -9.88
C ILE A 220 -6.78 20.12 -11.00
N TRP A 221 -8.07 19.81 -10.85
CA TRP A 221 -9.09 20.17 -11.82
C TRP A 221 -9.53 21.62 -11.62
N THR A 222 -9.77 22.02 -10.37
CA THR A 222 -10.11 23.41 -10.02
C THR A 222 -8.89 24.29 -9.81
N ASN A 223 -7.69 23.70 -9.71
CA ASN A 223 -6.41 24.35 -9.38
C ASN A 223 -6.37 24.98 -7.97
N GLU A 224 -7.21 24.52 -7.06
CA GLU A 224 -7.23 24.96 -5.67
C GLU A 224 -6.13 24.25 -4.85
N ARG A 225 -5.51 24.99 -3.92
CA ARG A 225 -4.41 24.48 -3.08
C ARG A 225 -4.46 25.08 -1.68
N SER A 226 -4.15 24.27 -0.69
CA SER A 226 -3.99 24.66 0.71
C SER A 226 -2.78 23.95 1.30
N GLU A 227 -1.91 24.71 1.96
CA GLU A 227 -0.81 24.18 2.76
C GLU A 227 -0.90 24.75 4.17
N VAL A 228 -1.08 23.86 5.16
CA VAL A 228 -1.26 24.25 6.56
C VAL A 228 -0.18 23.61 7.40
N ARG A 229 0.49 24.40 8.24
CA ARG A 229 1.40 23.88 9.28
C ARG A 229 0.59 23.09 10.30
N ALA A 230 0.81 21.79 10.37
CA ALA A 230 0.02 20.91 11.23
C ALA A 230 0.50 20.90 12.69
N ASP A 231 1.59 21.59 13.04
CA ASP A 231 2.22 21.50 14.37
C ASP A 231 1.24 21.71 15.54
N ALA A 232 0.32 22.67 15.39
CA ALA A 232 -0.69 22.99 16.40
C ALA A 232 -1.77 21.91 16.60
N LEU A 233 -1.86 20.94 15.69
CA LEU A 233 -2.80 19.82 15.76
C LEU A 233 -2.27 18.65 16.61
N LYS A 234 -1.02 18.74 17.09
CA LYS A 234 -0.43 17.69 17.91
C LYS A 234 -1.07 17.69 19.30
N ASP A 235 -1.83 16.65 19.58
CA ASP A 235 -2.52 16.47 20.85
C ASP A 235 -1.74 15.55 21.79
N GLN A 236 -1.50 15.99 23.04
CA GLN A 236 -0.86 15.21 24.09
C GLN A 236 -1.77 14.09 24.62
N ALA A 237 -3.09 14.24 24.46
CA ALA A 237 -4.06 13.21 24.79
C ALA A 237 -4.31 12.22 23.63
N CYS A 238 -3.65 12.38 22.48
CA CYS A 238 -3.81 11.46 21.36
C CYS A 238 -3.40 10.03 21.76
N PRO A 239 -4.25 9.01 21.56
CA PRO A 239 -3.95 7.65 22.00
C PRO A 239 -2.83 6.98 21.19
N THR A 240 -2.48 7.51 20.01
CA THR A 240 -1.35 7.01 19.23
C THR A 240 -0.03 7.68 19.61
N CYS A 241 0.08 9.00 19.49
CA CYS A 241 1.36 9.70 19.66
C CYS A 241 1.54 10.42 21.00
N GLY A 242 0.46 10.62 21.76
CA GLY A 242 0.46 11.24 23.08
C GLY A 242 0.59 10.19 24.19
N THR A 243 -0.48 9.42 24.45
CA THR A 243 -0.50 8.39 25.51
C THR A 243 0.12 7.05 25.07
N ARG A 244 0.34 6.85 23.76
CA ARG A 244 1.02 5.68 23.17
C ARG A 244 0.33 4.34 23.48
N GLU A 245 -1.00 4.34 23.48
CA GLU A 245 -1.86 3.16 23.63
C GLU A 245 -1.98 2.35 22.33
N PHE A 246 -1.79 2.97 21.16
CA PHE A 246 -1.81 2.33 19.83
C PHE A 246 -3.09 1.51 19.54
N PRO A 247 -4.27 2.14 19.58
CA PRO A 247 -5.56 1.43 19.49
C PRO A 247 -5.71 0.62 18.20
N PHE A 248 -5.07 1.00 17.09
CA PHE A 248 -5.19 0.30 15.81
C PHE A 248 -4.25 -0.90 15.70
N LEU A 249 -3.37 -1.13 16.69
CA LEU A 249 -2.57 -2.36 16.81
C LEU A 249 -3.21 -3.39 17.75
N SER A 250 -4.34 -3.06 18.39
CA SER A 250 -5.03 -3.98 19.28
C SER A 250 -5.76 -5.08 18.49
N PRO A 251 -5.64 -6.37 18.88
CA PRO A 251 -6.30 -7.49 18.20
C PRO A 251 -7.82 -7.38 18.11
N GLU A 252 -8.44 -6.62 19.01
CA GLU A 252 -9.88 -6.37 19.08
C GLU A 252 -10.42 -5.62 17.85
N ASN A 253 -9.55 -4.89 17.14
CA ASN A 253 -9.87 -4.16 15.92
C ASN A 253 -9.59 -4.96 14.63
N GLU A 254 -9.26 -6.26 14.72
CA GLU A 254 -9.07 -7.08 13.52
C GLU A 254 -10.40 -7.47 12.86
N THR A 255 -10.71 -6.80 11.75
CA THR A 255 -11.86 -7.15 10.92
C THR A 255 -11.69 -8.56 10.31
N LYS A 256 -12.49 -9.54 10.76
CA LYS A 256 -12.42 -10.97 10.33
C LYS A 256 -12.98 -11.26 8.93
N ALA A 257 -13.81 -10.36 8.40
CA ALA A 257 -14.27 -10.37 7.02
C ALA A 257 -14.59 -8.93 6.60
N ALA A 258 -14.04 -8.47 5.49
CA ALA A 258 -14.18 -7.10 5.03
C ALA A 258 -14.83 -7.07 3.64
N VAL A 259 -15.85 -6.24 3.46
CA VAL A 259 -16.39 -5.91 2.14
C VAL A 259 -15.40 -4.97 1.46
N LEU A 260 -14.94 -5.33 0.26
CA LEU A 260 -14.09 -4.48 -0.56
C LEU A 260 -14.98 -3.49 -1.30
N CYS A 261 -14.96 -2.23 -0.83
CA CYS A 261 -15.75 -1.13 -1.40
C CYS A 261 -15.57 -1.04 -2.92
N GLY A 262 -16.68 -0.86 -3.64
CA GLY A 262 -16.67 -0.68 -5.10
C GLY A 262 -16.43 -1.94 -5.94
N ARG A 263 -16.16 -3.11 -5.34
CA ARG A 263 -15.81 -4.34 -6.08
C ARG A 263 -16.80 -5.49 -5.99
N GLN A 264 -17.94 -5.32 -5.30
CA GLN A 264 -18.88 -6.42 -4.99
C GLN A 264 -18.15 -7.69 -4.53
N THR A 265 -17.18 -7.52 -3.62
CA THR A 265 -16.26 -8.58 -3.23
C THR A 265 -16.13 -8.61 -1.72
N VAL A 266 -16.18 -9.81 -1.13
CA VAL A 266 -15.91 -10.04 0.30
C VAL A 266 -14.56 -10.73 0.44
N GLN A 267 -13.68 -10.17 1.26
CA GLN A 267 -12.48 -10.84 1.73
C GLN A 267 -12.79 -11.69 2.96
N ILE A 268 -12.37 -12.96 2.91
CA ILE A 268 -12.44 -13.92 4.01
C ILE A 268 -11.03 -14.26 4.45
N ARG A 269 -10.79 -14.22 5.78
CA ARG A 269 -9.58 -14.72 6.41
C ARG A 269 -9.93 -16.00 7.19
N PRO A 270 -9.38 -17.18 6.84
CA PRO A 270 -9.62 -18.39 7.62
C PRO A 270 -8.94 -18.31 8.99
N ALA A 271 -9.54 -18.96 9.98
CA ALA A 271 -8.94 -19.11 11.31
C ALA A 271 -7.79 -20.15 11.35
N ALA A 272 -7.71 -21.01 10.33
CA ALA A 272 -6.70 -22.07 10.26
C ALA A 272 -5.33 -21.52 9.83
N LYS A 273 -4.28 -21.89 10.57
CA LYS A 273 -2.89 -21.43 10.35
C LYS A 273 -2.15 -22.17 9.23
N GLN A 274 -2.74 -23.20 8.63
CA GLN A 274 -2.08 -23.96 7.57
C GLN A 274 -2.46 -23.39 6.19
N PRO A 275 -1.50 -22.79 5.46
CA PRO A 275 -1.74 -22.31 4.11
C PRO A 275 -2.10 -23.48 3.19
N PRO A 276 -3.09 -23.33 2.30
CA PRO A 276 -3.46 -24.40 1.39
C PRO A 276 -2.32 -24.68 0.40
N GLY A 277 -2.07 -25.95 0.10
CA GLY A 277 -1.28 -26.34 -1.06
C GLY A 277 -2.03 -25.91 -2.33
N LEU A 278 -1.61 -24.80 -2.95
CA LEU A 278 -2.33 -24.20 -4.08
C LEU A 278 -2.53 -25.18 -5.24
N GLU A 279 -1.54 -26.03 -5.53
CA GLU A 279 -1.64 -27.05 -6.57
C GLU A 279 -2.70 -28.12 -6.24
N GLU A 280 -2.68 -28.66 -5.02
CA GLU A 280 -3.66 -29.65 -4.56
C GLU A 280 -5.07 -29.06 -4.55
N LEU A 281 -5.21 -27.81 -4.10
CA LEU A 281 -6.46 -27.08 -4.10
C LEU A 281 -7.00 -26.89 -5.52
N ALA A 282 -6.15 -26.49 -6.47
CA ALA A 282 -6.57 -26.34 -7.87
C ALA A 282 -7.03 -27.67 -8.48
N VAL A 283 -6.32 -28.78 -8.22
CA VAL A 283 -6.72 -30.12 -8.67
C VAL A 283 -8.07 -30.52 -8.08
N ARG A 284 -8.28 -30.30 -6.77
CA ARG A 284 -9.56 -30.62 -6.10
C ARG A 284 -10.72 -29.83 -6.68
N LEU A 285 -10.54 -28.53 -6.90
CA LEU A 285 -11.60 -27.66 -7.44
C LEU A 285 -11.93 -27.99 -8.89
N ARG A 286 -10.95 -28.35 -9.73
CA ARG A 286 -11.20 -28.85 -11.10
C ARG A 286 -11.99 -30.16 -11.10
N LYS A 287 -11.67 -31.09 -10.20
CA LYS A 287 -12.44 -32.34 -10.03
C LYS A 287 -13.88 -32.09 -9.61
N ALA A 288 -14.13 -31.00 -8.89
CA ALA A 288 -15.47 -30.57 -8.49
C ALA A 288 -16.25 -29.85 -9.61
N GLY A 289 -15.70 -29.79 -10.83
CA GLY A 289 -16.37 -29.23 -12.01
C GLY A 289 -16.20 -27.73 -12.19
N LEU A 290 -15.33 -27.08 -11.41
CA LEU A 290 -15.08 -25.64 -11.53
C LEU A 290 -14.02 -25.34 -12.61
N GLU A 291 -14.20 -24.22 -13.31
CA GLU A 291 -13.15 -23.63 -14.14
C GLU A 291 -12.11 -22.98 -13.23
N VAL A 292 -10.87 -23.49 -13.23
CA VAL A 292 -9.84 -23.08 -12.27
C VAL A 292 -8.48 -22.87 -12.92
N THR A 293 -7.93 -21.69 -12.67
CA THR A 293 -6.59 -21.27 -13.07
C THR A 293 -5.76 -21.06 -11.81
N GLY A 294 -4.45 -21.35 -11.87
CA GLY A 294 -3.58 -21.15 -10.72
C GLY A 294 -2.17 -20.79 -11.16
N ASN A 295 -1.48 -20.05 -10.29
CA ASN A 295 -0.08 -19.70 -10.40
C ASN A 295 0.59 -19.91 -9.01
N PRO A 296 1.90 -19.69 -8.86
CA PRO A 296 2.59 -19.91 -7.58
C PRO A 296 2.09 -19.06 -6.40
N TYR A 297 1.28 -18.04 -6.65
CA TYR A 297 0.82 -17.07 -5.65
C TYR A 297 -0.67 -17.21 -5.29
N LEU A 298 -1.49 -17.65 -6.24
CA LEU A 298 -2.94 -17.77 -6.07
C LEU A 298 -3.57 -18.85 -6.94
N VAL A 299 -4.77 -19.26 -6.56
CA VAL A 299 -5.70 -20.07 -7.36
C VAL A 299 -6.98 -19.27 -7.52
N SER A 300 -7.43 -19.09 -8.75
CA SER A 300 -8.70 -18.45 -9.06
C SER A 300 -9.63 -19.43 -9.75
N GLY A 301 -10.93 -19.23 -9.59
CA GLY A 301 -11.91 -20.01 -10.31
C GLY A 301 -13.25 -19.34 -10.44
N ARG A 302 -14.09 -19.94 -11.26
CA ARG A 302 -15.42 -19.45 -11.57
C ARG A 302 -16.43 -20.59 -11.49
N ALA A 303 -17.59 -20.26 -10.90
CA ALA A 303 -18.83 -21.00 -11.01
C ALA A 303 -19.87 -20.15 -11.76
N GLU A 304 -21.07 -20.68 -11.98
CA GLU A 304 -22.16 -19.93 -12.64
C GLU A 304 -22.50 -18.62 -11.93
N ASP A 305 -22.49 -18.61 -10.60
CA ASP A 305 -23.00 -17.50 -9.78
C ASP A 305 -21.95 -16.74 -8.96
N PHE A 306 -20.69 -17.17 -8.97
CA PHE A 306 -19.59 -16.47 -8.28
C PHE A 306 -18.22 -16.69 -8.93
N LYS A 307 -17.29 -15.78 -8.63
CA LYS A 307 -15.85 -15.98 -8.88
C LYS A 307 -15.11 -15.93 -7.55
N PHE A 308 -13.98 -16.62 -7.48
CA PHE A 308 -13.15 -16.60 -6.29
C PHE A 308 -11.67 -16.52 -6.63
N VAL A 309 -10.89 -16.01 -5.68
CA VAL A 309 -9.43 -16.01 -5.69
C VAL A 309 -8.95 -16.44 -4.31
N ILE A 310 -8.03 -17.38 -4.24
CA ILE A 310 -7.46 -17.92 -3.00
C ILE A 310 -5.95 -17.73 -3.05
N PHE A 311 -5.42 -17.04 -2.05
CA PHE A 311 -4.01 -16.72 -1.96
C PHE A 311 -3.25 -17.80 -1.18
N ARG A 312 -1.94 -17.85 -1.38
CA ARG A 312 -1.05 -18.76 -0.66
C ARG A 312 -1.14 -18.65 0.86
N ASP A 313 -1.48 -17.48 1.40
CA ASP A 313 -1.67 -17.26 2.84
C ASP A 313 -3.06 -17.66 3.36
N GLY A 314 -3.87 -18.33 2.53
CA GLY A 314 -5.20 -18.83 2.87
C GLY A 314 -6.33 -17.80 2.74
N ARG A 315 -6.01 -16.52 2.53
CA ARG A 315 -7.02 -15.49 2.27
C ARG A 315 -7.80 -15.82 1.01
N ALA A 316 -9.10 -15.50 1.00
CA ALA A 316 -9.91 -15.64 -0.18
C ALA A 316 -10.75 -14.40 -0.48
N PHE A 317 -10.87 -14.08 -1.76
CA PHE A 317 -11.82 -13.10 -2.29
C PHE A 317 -12.97 -13.84 -2.93
N ILE A 318 -14.19 -13.50 -2.53
CA ILE A 318 -15.42 -13.98 -3.14
C ILE A 318 -16.08 -12.81 -3.86
N HIS A 319 -16.07 -12.85 -5.18
CA HIS A 319 -16.62 -11.81 -6.04
C HIS A 319 -18.10 -12.08 -6.36
N GLY A 320 -18.84 -11.01 -6.67
CA GLY A 320 -20.27 -11.06 -7.00
C GLY A 320 -21.19 -10.94 -5.78
N THR A 321 -20.66 -10.55 -4.61
CA THR A 321 -21.47 -10.34 -3.41
C THR A 321 -20.84 -9.33 -2.44
N ASN A 322 -21.69 -8.58 -1.74
CA ASN A 322 -21.32 -7.79 -0.55
C ASN A 322 -21.82 -8.46 0.74
N ASP A 323 -22.52 -9.60 0.65
CA ASP A 323 -23.06 -10.31 1.79
C ASP A 323 -22.01 -11.25 2.36
N ILE A 324 -21.55 -10.94 3.57
CA ILE A 324 -20.53 -11.70 4.29
C ILE A 324 -21.00 -13.15 4.55
N ASN A 325 -22.28 -13.37 4.84
CA ASN A 325 -22.80 -14.72 5.12
C ASN A 325 -22.85 -15.57 3.85
N ARG A 326 -23.28 -14.97 2.73
CA ARG A 326 -23.22 -15.63 1.41
C ARG A 326 -21.77 -15.98 1.05
N ALA A 327 -20.85 -15.03 1.21
CA ALA A 327 -19.43 -15.25 0.93
C ALA A 327 -18.84 -16.39 1.78
N LYS A 328 -19.13 -16.41 3.09
CA LYS A 328 -18.71 -17.50 4.00
C LYS A 328 -19.29 -18.85 3.59
N THR A 329 -20.55 -18.89 3.16
CA THR A 329 -21.20 -20.12 2.67
C THR A 329 -20.50 -20.67 1.44
N ILE A 330 -20.16 -19.80 0.48
CA ILE A 330 -19.40 -20.18 -0.72
C ILE A 330 -18.01 -20.70 -0.33
N TYR A 331 -17.32 -19.98 0.57
CA TYR A 331 -16.00 -20.37 1.04
C TYR A 331 -15.99 -21.75 1.70
N HIS A 332 -16.86 -22.00 2.68
CA HIS A 332 -16.91 -23.29 3.36
C HIS A 332 -17.37 -24.43 2.45
N ARG A 333 -18.24 -24.15 1.47
CA ARG A 333 -18.74 -25.17 0.53
C ARG A 333 -17.64 -25.67 -0.42
N TRP A 334 -16.82 -24.78 -0.97
CA TRP A 334 -15.89 -25.11 -2.05
C TRP A 334 -14.43 -25.12 -1.62
N ILE A 335 -14.08 -24.30 -0.63
CA ILE A 335 -12.69 -24.01 -0.23
C ILE A 335 -12.35 -24.73 1.07
N GLY A 336 -13.23 -24.67 2.08
CA GLY A 336 -13.06 -25.29 3.39
C GLY A 336 -12.86 -24.28 4.50
#